data_AF-A0A9E0QPP2-F1
#
_entry.id   AF-A0A9E0QPP2-F1
#
_cell.length_a   1.000
_cell.length_b   1.000
_cell.length_c   1.000
_cell.angle_alpha   90.00
_cell.angle_beta   90.00
_cell.angle_gamma   90.00
#
_symmetry.space_group_name_H-M   'P 1'
#
loop_
_entity.id
_entity.type
_entity.pdbx_description
1 polymer ?
#
loop_
_entity_poly.entity_id
_entity_poly.type
_entity_poly.pdbx_seq_one_letter_code
_entity_poly.pdbx_strand_id
1 'polypeptide(L)'
;MNSPEALIDLDRYPVHQTGLARDAVLARVRADLGHDGCAVLKGFLTPAGVEILRAQAEGVADKAFRSFNRTNPYFTKDDPSLPATDPRRRFFERSNSFIPADNFPPASPLRALYEYPALTTFIQDCLEEEKFYPYADPLADVIVNAADEGNGFPWHFDTNNFTVTIALQNADEGGAFEYAPNIRAGGEN
;
A
#
# COMPACT_ATOMS: atom_id res chain seq x y z
N MET A 1 -8.92 1.52 23.73
CA MET A 1 -7.92 0.55 23.26
C MET A 1 -7.74 0.57 21.72
N ASN A 2 -8.22 1.60 21.02
CA ASN A 2 -8.17 1.68 19.54
C ASN A 2 -7.53 3.00 19.05
N SER A 3 -6.67 3.63 19.87
CA SER A 3 -5.99 4.85 19.43
C SER A 3 -4.87 4.49 18.47
N PRO A 4 -4.57 5.31 17.45
CA PRO A 4 -3.51 5.04 16.48
C PRO A 4 -2.14 4.83 17.15
N GLU A 5 -1.89 5.49 18.28
CA GLU A 5 -0.67 5.33 19.08
C GLU A 5 -0.49 3.92 19.64
N ALA A 6 -1.60 3.22 19.94
CA ALA A 6 -1.53 1.84 20.44
C ALA A 6 -1.31 0.81 19.31
N LEU A 7 -1.60 1.20 18.06
CA LEU A 7 -1.41 0.34 16.89
C LEU A 7 0.02 0.38 16.37
N ILE A 8 0.68 1.53 16.46
CA ILE A 8 2.04 1.76 15.94
C ILE A 8 3.09 1.43 17.01
N ASP A 9 4.20 0.79 16.62
CA ASP A 9 5.38 0.67 17.47
C ASP A 9 6.10 2.02 17.55
N LEU A 10 5.65 2.89 18.46
CA LEU A 10 6.14 4.25 18.60
C LEU A 10 7.56 4.34 19.19
N ASP A 11 8.03 3.28 19.85
CA ASP A 11 9.41 3.20 20.34
C ASP A 11 10.37 3.04 19.15
N ARG A 12 9.98 2.21 18.16
CA ARG A 12 10.75 2.00 16.94
C ARG A 12 10.50 3.08 15.88
N TYR A 13 9.28 3.60 15.81
CA TYR A 13 8.83 4.57 14.82
C TYR A 13 8.12 5.74 15.52
N PRO A 14 8.89 6.72 16.04
CA PRO A 14 8.35 7.84 16.82
C PRO A 14 7.66 8.89 15.93
N VAL A 15 6.64 8.49 15.16
CA VAL A 15 5.94 9.34 14.18
C VAL A 15 5.26 10.55 14.82
N HIS A 16 4.90 10.44 16.09
CA HIS A 16 4.14 11.39 16.89
C HIS A 16 4.96 12.54 17.49
N GLN A 17 6.29 12.48 17.41
CA GLN A 17 7.18 13.45 18.06
C GLN A 17 8.35 13.83 17.17
N THR A 18 8.95 14.99 17.39
CA THR A 18 10.16 15.40 16.70
C THR A 18 11.42 14.98 17.47
N GLY A 19 12.57 14.98 16.80
CA GLY A 19 13.87 14.76 17.42
C GLY A 19 14.68 13.64 16.78
N LEU A 20 15.90 13.46 17.29
CA LEU A 20 16.95 12.64 16.67
C LEU A 20 16.52 11.21 16.33
N ALA A 21 15.66 10.61 17.16
CA ALA A 21 15.16 9.26 16.90
C ALA A 21 14.27 9.20 15.64
N ARG A 22 13.37 10.17 15.46
CA ARG A 22 12.55 10.29 14.24
C ARG A 22 13.41 10.65 13.04
N ASP A 23 14.34 11.58 13.21
CA ASP A 23 15.22 12.03 12.12
C ASP A 23 16.08 10.89 11.57
N ALA A 24 16.56 9.99 12.43
CA ALA A 24 17.28 8.80 12.02
C ALA A 24 16.40 7.83 11.20
N VAL A 25 15.11 7.69 11.55
CA VAL A 25 14.16 6.89 10.76
C VAL A 25 13.93 7.54 9.40
N LEU A 26 13.70 8.85 9.35
CA LEU A 26 13.50 9.58 8.09
C LEU A 26 14.71 9.44 7.17
N ALA A 27 15.92 9.64 7.71
CA ALA A 27 17.15 9.52 6.92
C ALA A 27 17.30 8.13 6.29
N ARG A 28 17.01 7.07 7.04
CA ARG A 28 17.02 5.70 6.51
C ARG A 28 15.95 5.50 5.44
N VAL A 29 14.70 5.88 5.72
CA VAL A 29 13.58 5.68 4.78
C VAL A 29 13.81 6.44 3.48
N ARG A 30 14.30 7.68 3.55
CA ARG A 30 14.66 8.47 2.37
C ARG A 30 15.82 7.86 1.59
N ALA A 31 16.82 7.29 2.26
CA ALA A 31 17.91 6.59 1.59
C ALA A 31 17.40 5.34 0.83
N ASP A 32 16.53 4.55 1.46
CA ASP A 32 15.91 3.37 0.83
C ASP A 32 15.04 3.79 -0.37
N LEU A 33 14.19 4.81 -0.21
CA LEU A 33 13.38 5.36 -1.30
C LEU A 33 14.23 5.95 -2.43
N GLY A 34 15.34 6.63 -2.12
CA GLY A 34 16.22 7.20 -3.14
C GLY A 34 17.02 6.14 -3.91
N HIS A 35 17.32 4.99 -3.28
CA HIS A 35 18.05 3.90 -3.91
C HIS A 35 17.13 2.99 -4.72
N ASP A 36 16.08 2.49 -4.08
CA ASP A 36 15.20 1.45 -4.65
C ASP A 36 13.84 2.00 -5.06
N GLY A 37 13.44 3.22 -4.73
CA GLY A 37 12.04 3.66 -4.93
C GLY A 37 11.05 2.94 -4.02
N CYS A 38 11.53 2.19 -3.03
CA CYS A 38 10.73 1.44 -2.06
C CYS A 38 11.46 1.39 -0.72
N ALA A 39 10.72 1.58 0.38
CA ALA A 39 11.24 1.43 1.74
C ALA A 39 10.34 0.50 2.56
N VAL A 40 10.96 -0.40 3.33
CA VAL A 40 10.24 -1.41 4.12
C VAL A 40 10.43 -1.17 5.62
N LEU A 41 9.36 -0.74 6.30
CA LEU A 41 9.36 -0.48 7.74
C LEU A 41 8.86 -1.72 8.49
N LYS A 42 9.75 -2.70 8.68
CA LYS A 42 9.41 -3.95 9.37
C LYS A 42 8.98 -3.70 10.82
N GLY A 43 7.86 -4.28 11.24
CA GLY A 43 7.34 -4.11 12.60
C GLY A 43 6.85 -2.69 12.87
N PHE A 44 6.34 -1.99 11.84
CA PHE A 44 5.75 -0.68 12.00
C PHE A 44 4.56 -0.68 12.96
N LEU A 45 3.70 -1.70 12.85
CA LEU A 45 2.64 -1.94 13.80
C LEU A 45 3.12 -2.85 14.92
N THR A 46 2.54 -2.66 16.11
CA THR A 46 2.68 -3.60 17.21
C THR A 46 1.98 -4.93 16.85
N PRO A 47 2.37 -6.06 17.46
CA PRO A 47 1.67 -7.33 17.25
C PRO A 47 0.17 -7.23 17.56
N ALA A 48 -0.21 -6.51 18.62
CA ALA A 48 -1.61 -6.27 18.95
C ALA A 48 -2.31 -5.41 17.89
N GLY A 49 -1.63 -4.40 17.34
CA GLY A 49 -2.13 -3.58 16.24
C GLY A 49 -2.43 -4.38 14.98
N VAL A 50 -1.53 -5.32 14.61
CA VAL A 50 -1.76 -6.25 13.50
C VAL A 50 -3.00 -7.09 13.74
N GLU A 51 -3.15 -7.71 14.92
CA GLU A 51 -4.33 -8.54 15.23
C GLU A 51 -5.64 -7.74 15.20
N ILE A 52 -5.64 -6.51 15.73
CA ILE A 52 -6.82 -5.63 15.71
C ILE A 52 -7.24 -5.32 14.28
N LEU A 53 -6.30 -4.92 13.42
CA LEU A 53 -6.60 -4.56 12.03
C LEU A 53 -6.95 -5.78 11.18
N ARG A 54 -6.29 -6.93 11.41
CA ARG A 54 -6.62 -8.19 10.77
C ARG A 54 -8.05 -8.63 11.13
N ALA A 55 -8.39 -8.69 12.42
CA ALA A 55 -9.73 -9.08 12.86
C ALA A 55 -10.81 -8.12 12.32
N GLN A 56 -10.50 -6.83 12.22
CA GLN A 56 -11.39 -5.86 11.59
C GLN A 56 -11.62 -6.19 10.11
N ALA A 57 -10.55 -6.43 9.34
CA ALA A 57 -10.64 -6.76 7.93
C ALA A 57 -11.41 -8.07 7.70
N GLU A 58 -11.16 -9.11 8.51
CA GLU A 58 -11.87 -10.38 8.45
C GLU A 58 -13.38 -10.22 8.72
N GLY A 59 -13.75 -9.37 9.69
CA GLY A 59 -15.14 -9.11 10.05
C GLY A 59 -15.98 -8.46 8.95
N VAL A 60 -15.37 -7.96 7.87
CA VAL A 60 -16.05 -7.38 6.71
C VAL A 60 -15.56 -7.95 5.38
N ALA A 61 -14.86 -9.09 5.40
CA ALA A 61 -14.28 -9.70 4.21
C ALA A 61 -15.33 -10.15 3.19
N ASP A 62 -16.55 -10.47 3.65
CA ASP A 62 -17.70 -10.83 2.81
C ASP A 62 -18.18 -9.66 1.93
N LYS A 63 -17.77 -8.43 2.25
CA LYS A 63 -18.09 -7.21 1.50
C LYS A 63 -17.05 -6.85 0.43
N ALA A 64 -16.02 -7.68 0.26
CA ALA A 64 -14.98 -7.42 -0.72
C ALA A 64 -15.53 -7.51 -2.16
N PHE A 65 -15.17 -6.54 -3.00
CA PHE A 65 -15.48 -6.57 -4.42
C PHE A 65 -14.41 -7.35 -5.18
N ARG A 66 -14.77 -8.54 -5.64
CA ARG A 66 -13.90 -9.41 -6.44
C ARG A 66 -14.04 -9.13 -7.92
N SER A 67 -12.90 -9.02 -8.60
CA SER A 67 -12.82 -8.80 -10.05
C SER A 67 -11.78 -9.69 -10.69
N PHE A 68 -12.09 -10.15 -11.91
CA PHE A 68 -11.20 -10.92 -12.76
C PHE A 68 -11.04 -10.19 -14.07
N ASN A 69 -9.80 -10.02 -14.52
CA ASN A 69 -9.51 -9.38 -15.79
C ASN A 69 -8.19 -9.90 -16.34
N ARG A 70 -7.87 -9.52 -17.57
CA ARG A 70 -6.58 -9.80 -18.19
C ARG A 70 -5.88 -8.48 -18.50
N THR A 71 -4.71 -8.25 -17.92
CA THR A 71 -4.04 -6.94 -17.93
C THR A 71 -2.59 -7.04 -18.39
N ASN A 72 -2.08 -5.98 -19.03
CA ASN A 72 -0.64 -5.75 -19.19
C ASN A 72 -0.15 -4.77 -18.10
N PRO A 73 1.18 -4.56 -17.95
CA PRO A 73 1.71 -3.70 -16.88
C PRO A 73 1.29 -2.22 -16.94
N TYR A 74 0.70 -1.77 -18.04
CA TYR A 74 0.27 -0.39 -18.29
C TYR A 74 -1.25 -0.23 -18.31
N PHE A 75 -2.01 -1.30 -18.07
CA PHE A 75 -3.48 -1.34 -18.19
C PHE A 75 -4.02 -0.85 -19.54
N THR A 76 -3.27 -1.02 -20.63
CA THR A 76 -3.67 -0.61 -21.98
C THR A 76 -4.33 -1.76 -22.76
N LYS A 77 -4.95 -1.42 -23.90
CA LYS A 77 -5.38 -2.43 -24.89
C LYS A 77 -4.18 -2.99 -25.64
N ASP A 78 -4.31 -4.18 -26.23
CA ASP A 78 -3.26 -4.70 -27.13
C ASP A 78 -3.07 -3.75 -28.31
N ASP A 79 -1.81 -3.56 -28.69
CA ASP A 79 -1.42 -2.78 -29.87
C ASP A 79 -0.59 -3.69 -30.80
N PRO A 80 -1.23 -4.27 -31.83
CA PRO A 80 -0.55 -5.14 -32.77
C PRO A 80 0.58 -4.50 -33.58
N SER A 81 0.70 -3.17 -33.58
CA SER A 81 1.80 -2.46 -34.25
C SER A 81 3.13 -2.56 -33.51
N LEU A 82 3.11 -2.90 -32.23
CA LEU A 82 4.32 -3.07 -31.41
C LEU A 82 4.92 -4.48 -31.56
N PRO A 83 6.23 -4.64 -31.30
CA PRO A 83 6.85 -5.96 -31.25
C PRO A 83 6.13 -6.92 -30.30
N ALA A 84 6.04 -8.21 -30.64
CA ALA A 84 5.38 -9.20 -29.78
C ALA A 84 6.04 -9.36 -28.38
N THR A 85 7.27 -8.87 -28.22
CA THR A 85 8.02 -8.85 -26.96
C THR A 85 7.80 -7.56 -26.16
N ASP A 86 7.09 -6.56 -26.69
CA ASP A 86 6.79 -5.32 -25.98
C ASP A 86 5.90 -5.61 -24.75
N PRO A 87 6.22 -5.05 -23.56
CA PRO A 87 5.45 -5.33 -22.34
C PRO A 87 3.98 -4.92 -22.44
N ARG A 88 3.62 -3.93 -23.27
CA ARG A 88 2.21 -3.55 -23.52
C ARG A 88 1.42 -4.63 -24.27
N ARG A 89 2.11 -5.60 -24.86
CA ARG A 89 1.50 -6.78 -25.50
C ARG A 89 1.54 -8.04 -24.63
N ARG A 90 2.10 -7.96 -23.42
CA ARG A 90 2.22 -9.07 -22.46
C ARG A 90 1.08 -9.03 -21.46
N PHE A 91 0.08 -9.86 -21.69
CA PHE A 91 -1.14 -9.92 -20.88
C PHE A 91 -1.14 -11.11 -19.92
N PHE A 92 -1.52 -10.84 -18.67
CA PHE A 92 -1.59 -11.81 -17.58
C PHE A 92 -3.00 -11.86 -17.02
N GLU A 93 -3.43 -13.03 -16.58
CA GLU A 93 -4.66 -13.16 -15.80
C GLU A 93 -4.47 -12.45 -14.45
N ARG A 94 -5.51 -11.75 -14.01
CA ARG A 94 -5.53 -10.98 -12.76
C ARG A 94 -6.76 -11.36 -11.96
N SER A 95 -6.55 -11.62 -10.67
CA SER A 95 -7.61 -11.75 -9.67
C SER A 95 -7.35 -10.72 -8.58
N ASN A 96 -8.31 -9.81 -8.37
CA ASN A 96 -8.19 -8.76 -7.37
C ASN A 96 -9.44 -8.68 -6.51
N SER A 97 -9.26 -8.46 -5.21
CA SER A 97 -10.35 -8.15 -4.29
C SER A 97 -9.96 -6.98 -3.40
N PHE A 98 -10.82 -5.98 -3.33
CA PHE A 98 -10.68 -4.89 -2.37
C PHE A 98 -11.94 -4.80 -1.51
N ILE A 99 -11.75 -4.53 -0.22
CA ILE A 99 -12.81 -4.09 0.68
C ILE A 99 -12.81 -2.56 0.61
N PRO A 100 -13.85 -1.94 0.00
CA PRO A 100 -13.91 -0.49 -0.12
C PRO A 100 -14.05 0.21 1.23
N ALA A 101 -13.58 1.46 1.31
CA ALA A 101 -13.42 2.20 2.55
C ALA A 101 -14.73 2.42 3.34
N ASP A 102 -15.88 2.49 2.67
CA ASP A 102 -17.21 2.66 3.26
C ASP A 102 -17.66 1.47 4.13
N ASN A 103 -16.95 0.34 4.06
CA ASN A 103 -17.18 -0.82 4.91
C ASN A 103 -16.51 -0.71 6.28
N PHE A 104 -15.67 0.30 6.49
CA PHE A 104 -15.01 0.57 7.77
C PHE A 104 -15.67 1.77 8.47
N PRO A 105 -16.33 1.56 9.63
CA PRO A 105 -17.04 2.65 10.31
C PRO A 105 -16.14 3.83 10.68
N PRO A 106 -16.69 5.06 10.74
CA PRO A 106 -16.01 6.20 11.34
C PRO A 106 -15.61 5.85 12.78
N ALA A 107 -14.36 6.12 13.17
CA ALA A 107 -13.73 5.71 14.44
C ALA A 107 -13.33 4.22 14.57
N SER A 108 -13.36 3.45 13.49
CA SER A 108 -12.76 2.13 13.48
C SER A 108 -11.21 2.19 13.49
N PRO A 109 -10.49 1.15 13.95
CA PRO A 109 -9.03 1.20 14.07
C PRO A 109 -8.30 1.56 12.76
N LEU A 110 -8.69 0.98 11.63
CA LEU A 110 -8.13 1.32 10.32
C LEU A 110 -8.35 2.80 9.95
N ARG A 111 -9.56 3.33 10.18
CA ARG A 111 -9.87 4.76 9.96
C ARG A 111 -9.07 5.66 10.89
N ALA A 112 -9.00 5.31 12.17
CA ALA A 112 -8.24 6.07 13.16
C ALA A 112 -6.75 6.12 12.82
N LEU A 113 -6.18 5.05 12.25
CA LEU A 113 -4.81 5.03 11.76
C LEU A 113 -4.63 5.90 10.52
N TYR A 114 -5.49 5.75 9.51
CA TYR A 114 -5.43 6.52 8.27
C TYR A 114 -5.60 8.03 8.49
N GLU A 115 -6.47 8.41 9.42
CA GLU A 115 -6.76 9.81 9.75
C GLU A 115 -5.78 10.38 10.79
N TYR A 116 -4.79 9.61 11.24
CA TYR A 116 -3.86 10.04 12.28
C TYR A 116 -2.90 11.11 11.74
N PRO A 117 -2.98 12.38 12.18
CA PRO A 117 -2.20 13.45 11.55
C PRO A 117 -0.69 13.25 11.64
N ALA A 118 -0.20 12.65 12.73
CA ALA A 118 1.21 12.38 12.88
C ALA A 118 1.74 11.32 11.89
N LEU A 119 0.91 10.34 11.53
CA LEU A 119 1.26 9.37 10.48
C LEU A 119 1.31 10.06 9.12
N THR A 120 0.31 10.88 8.80
CA THR A 120 0.28 11.68 7.55
C THR A 120 1.52 12.54 7.40
N THR A 121 1.88 13.32 8.44
CA THR A 121 3.09 14.15 8.44
C THR A 121 4.36 13.30 8.33
N PHE A 122 4.43 12.15 9.01
CA PHE A 122 5.58 11.25 8.90
C PHE A 122 5.76 10.69 7.49
N ILE A 123 4.70 10.26 6.83
CA ILE A 123 4.76 9.75 5.45
C ILE A 123 5.14 10.88 4.49
N GLN A 124 4.54 12.06 4.63
CA GLN A 124 4.90 13.25 3.85
C GLN A 124 6.40 13.56 3.99
N ASP A 125 6.92 13.55 5.21
CA ASP A 125 8.35 13.78 5.46
C ASP A 125 9.22 12.65 4.90
N CYS A 126 8.76 11.39 4.91
CA CYS A 126 9.49 10.29 4.30
C CYS A 126 9.63 10.46 2.78
N LEU A 127 8.57 10.94 2.12
CA LEU A 127 8.51 11.12 0.67
C LEU A 127 9.10 12.46 0.20
N GLU A 128 9.39 13.38 1.12
CA GLU A 128 9.89 14.73 0.82
C GLU A 128 8.93 15.56 -0.05
N GLU A 129 7.63 15.34 0.13
CA GLU A 129 6.57 15.99 -0.64
C GLU A 129 6.11 17.32 0.00
N GLU A 130 6.04 18.39 -0.79
CA GLU A 130 5.48 19.67 -0.32
C GLU A 130 3.95 19.61 -0.15
N LYS A 131 3.28 18.79 -0.98
CA LYS A 131 1.83 18.70 -1.08
C LYS A 131 1.37 17.26 -0.90
N PHE A 132 0.94 16.92 0.30
CA PHE A 132 0.48 15.60 0.66
C PHE A 132 -0.94 15.66 1.23
N TYR A 133 -1.88 14.95 0.60
CA TYR A 133 -3.30 15.02 0.94
C TYR A 133 -3.90 13.62 1.01
N PRO A 134 -4.89 13.39 1.90
CA PRO A 134 -5.74 12.20 1.84
C PRO A 134 -6.38 12.06 0.46
N TYR A 135 -6.53 10.82 -0.01
CA TYR A 135 -7.22 10.53 -1.26
C TYR A 135 -8.71 10.88 -1.11
N ALA A 136 -9.27 11.60 -2.09
CA ALA A 136 -10.61 12.19 -1.95
C ALA A 136 -11.76 11.24 -2.28
N ASP A 137 -11.48 10.09 -2.91
CA ASP A 137 -12.49 9.08 -3.22
C ASP A 137 -12.92 8.35 -1.94
N PRO A 138 -14.19 8.49 -1.50
CA PRO A 138 -14.66 7.89 -0.25
C PRO A 138 -14.73 6.35 -0.28
N LEU A 139 -14.52 5.71 -1.44
CA LEU A 139 -14.46 4.26 -1.57
C LEU A 139 -13.02 3.72 -1.61
N ALA A 140 -12.05 4.55 -1.99
CA ALA A 140 -10.69 4.11 -2.32
C ALA A 140 -9.60 4.71 -1.42
N ASP A 141 -9.95 5.54 -0.44
CA ASP A 141 -8.96 6.27 0.37
C ASP A 141 -8.13 5.37 1.31
N VAL A 142 -8.78 4.46 2.04
CA VAL A 142 -8.14 3.38 2.81
C VAL A 142 -8.88 2.08 2.59
N ILE A 143 -8.32 1.25 1.73
CA ILE A 143 -8.87 -0.05 1.37
C ILE A 143 -8.06 -1.18 2.00
N VAL A 144 -8.68 -2.36 2.08
CA VAL A 144 -7.95 -3.61 2.33
C VAL A 144 -7.98 -4.45 1.07
N ASN A 145 -6.81 -4.78 0.53
CA ASN A 145 -6.68 -5.79 -0.51
C ASN A 145 -6.77 -7.17 0.14
N ALA A 146 -7.80 -7.94 -0.22
CA ALA A 146 -7.99 -9.32 0.23
C ALA A 146 -7.58 -10.26 -0.91
N ALA A 147 -6.55 -11.07 -0.69
CA ALA A 147 -6.10 -12.04 -1.69
C ALA A 147 -6.50 -13.45 -1.23
N ASP A 148 -7.08 -14.20 -2.16
CA ASP A 148 -7.33 -15.63 -2.03
C ASP A 148 -6.51 -16.37 -3.09
N GLU A 149 -6.58 -17.70 -3.08
CA GLU A 149 -6.00 -18.53 -4.13
C GLU A 149 -6.43 -18.04 -5.53
N GLY A 150 -5.45 -17.81 -6.41
CA GLY A 150 -5.68 -17.28 -7.74
C GLY A 150 -4.42 -16.72 -8.38
N ASN A 151 -4.61 -15.93 -9.44
CA ASN A 151 -3.51 -15.35 -10.23
C ASN A 151 -2.87 -14.12 -9.56
N GLY A 152 -3.48 -13.61 -8.49
CA GLY A 152 -3.04 -12.40 -7.80
C GLY A 152 -3.09 -11.16 -8.67
N PHE A 153 -2.28 -10.17 -8.28
CA PHE A 153 -2.13 -8.92 -9.02
C PHE A 153 -0.80 -8.95 -9.79
N PRO A 154 -0.80 -9.15 -11.12
CA PRO A 154 0.43 -9.25 -11.91
C PRO A 154 1.19 -7.92 -11.96
N TRP A 155 2.41 -7.95 -12.51
CA TRP A 155 3.26 -6.78 -12.76
C TRP A 155 2.46 -5.60 -13.34
N HIS A 156 2.56 -4.44 -12.70
CA HIS A 156 1.92 -3.19 -13.11
C HIS A 156 2.69 -1.98 -12.58
N PHE A 157 2.36 -0.82 -13.13
CA PHE A 157 2.66 0.47 -12.52
C PHE A 157 1.39 1.02 -11.88
N ASP A 158 1.51 1.51 -10.64
CA ASP A 158 0.43 2.24 -9.99
C ASP A 158 0.15 3.56 -10.73
N THR A 159 -1.11 3.98 -10.70
CA THR A 159 -1.53 5.29 -11.23
C THR A 159 -1.34 6.42 -10.23
N ASN A 160 -1.02 6.09 -8.96
CA ASN A 160 -0.75 7.05 -7.90
C ASN A 160 0.75 7.42 -7.89
N ASN A 161 1.07 8.63 -7.43
CA ASN A 161 2.47 9.06 -7.28
C ASN A 161 3.23 8.21 -6.24
N PHE A 162 2.53 7.71 -5.24
CA PHE A 162 3.05 6.85 -4.18
C PHE A 162 1.93 5.95 -3.64
N THR A 163 2.32 4.82 -3.08
CA THR A 163 1.44 3.86 -2.42
C THR A 163 2.04 3.47 -1.07
N VAL A 164 1.21 3.44 -0.03
CA VAL A 164 1.58 3.01 1.31
C VAL A 164 0.78 1.76 1.65
N THR A 165 1.48 0.67 1.94
CA THR A 165 0.86 -0.62 2.23
C THR A 165 1.23 -1.09 3.63
N ILE A 166 0.22 -1.54 4.38
CA ILE A 166 0.39 -2.22 5.66
C ILE A 166 0.06 -3.69 5.45
N ALA A 167 1.02 -4.57 5.68
CA ALA A 167 0.80 -6.01 5.65
C ALA A 167 0.08 -6.46 6.94
N LEU A 168 -1.13 -7.01 6.81
CA LEU A 168 -1.94 -7.49 7.95
C LEU A 168 -1.86 -9.01 8.13
N GLN A 169 -1.70 -9.75 7.03
CA GLN A 169 -1.67 -11.21 7.01
C GLN A 169 -0.86 -11.70 5.82
N ASN A 170 -0.01 -12.70 6.05
CA ASN A 170 0.70 -13.42 5.00
C ASN A 170 -0.16 -14.57 4.48
N ALA A 171 0.02 -14.94 3.21
CA ALA A 171 -0.50 -16.19 2.67
C ALA A 171 0.28 -17.40 3.22
N ASP A 172 -0.34 -18.58 3.19
CA ASP A 172 0.33 -19.84 3.54
C ASP A 172 1.42 -20.21 2.50
N GLU A 173 1.14 -19.95 1.22
CA GLU A 173 2.07 -20.10 0.09
C GLU A 173 1.80 -19.00 -0.96
N GLY A 174 2.85 -18.56 -1.65
CA GLY A 174 2.75 -17.48 -2.64
C GLY A 174 2.51 -16.11 -2.00
N GLY A 175 1.83 -15.21 -2.72
CA GLY A 175 1.51 -13.86 -2.22
C GLY A 175 2.72 -12.94 -1.99
N ALA A 176 3.87 -13.28 -2.59
CA ALA A 176 5.07 -12.47 -2.48
C ALA A 176 4.87 -11.08 -3.13
N PHE A 177 5.31 -10.04 -2.42
CA PHE A 177 5.47 -8.73 -3.02
C PHE A 177 6.79 -8.69 -3.79
N GLU A 178 6.71 -8.56 -5.11
CA GLU A 178 7.86 -8.40 -5.99
C GLU A 178 7.94 -6.96 -6.49
N TYR A 179 9.16 -6.42 -6.54
CA TYR A 179 9.40 -5.05 -6.95
C TYR A 179 10.69 -4.97 -7.78
N ALA A 180 10.61 -4.25 -8.90
CA ALA A 180 11.72 -4.06 -9.82
C ALA A 180 12.04 -2.55 -9.94
N PRO A 181 13.08 -2.05 -9.26
CA PRO A 181 13.43 -0.63 -9.27
C PRO A 181 13.92 -0.18 -10.64
N ASN A 182 13.69 1.10 -10.96
CA ASN A 182 14.36 1.80 -12.06
C ASN A 182 14.21 1.14 -13.45
N ILE A 183 13.12 0.37 -13.67
CA ILE A 183 12.81 -0.25 -14.97
C ILE A 183 12.10 0.71 -15.94
N ARG A 184 11.89 1.97 -15.53
CA ARG A 184 11.24 3.03 -16.29
C ARG A 184 11.98 4.35 -16.08
N ALA A 185 12.06 5.19 -17.10
CA ALA A 185 12.64 6.52 -17.00
C ALA A 185 11.66 7.61 -17.46
N GLY A 186 11.39 8.60 -16.59
CA GLY A 186 10.57 9.76 -16.95
C GLY A 186 9.09 9.45 -17.17
N GLY A 187 8.48 10.09 -18.18
CA GLY A 187 7.04 10.02 -18.48
C GLY A 187 6.60 8.86 -19.37
N GLU A 188 7.33 7.75 -19.37
CA GLU A 188 7.00 6.57 -20.17
C GLU A 188 5.64 5.99 -19.75
N ASN A 189 4.62 6.24 -20.59
CA ASN A 189 3.34 5.52 -20.64
C ASN A 189 3.10 5.05 -22.07
#